data_AF-A0A2W6RIN7-F1
#
_entry.id   AF-A0A2W6RIN7-F1
#
_cell.length_a   1.000
_cell.length_b   1.000
_cell.length_c   1.000
_cell.angle_alpha   90.00
_cell.angle_beta   90.00
_cell.angle_gamma   90.00
#
_symmetry.space_group_name_H-M   'P 1'
#
loop_
_entity.id
_entity.type
_entity.pdbx_description
1 polymer ?
#
loop_
_entity_poly.entity_id
_entity_poly.type
_entity_poly.pdbx_seq_one_letter_code
_entity_poly.pdbx_strand_id
1 'polypeptide(L)'
;MKRDLAEMWNLVWEIGLLLCAGFALLNVFAPPQDLPWKPLDLNRPVGGATAAKVAAFEVDAAAPAETLEQATEACMKALRDAGVRVERAADRDDGGFCVVRGAVRIAGGAVTPLAPANVVMQCPLAVRYVIWDRQVLRPAARDEMGSEPARVLNYGTYSCRRIYGSQDEGERPSEHARANALDVAAVTLKDGRTISVLDDWRGEGPAGQSGSRFLHRVRDGACRLFSTVLTPDYNAAHANHLHIDGASRGVCR
;
A
#
# COMPACT_ATOMS: atom_id res chain seq x y z
N MET A 1 -19.67 53.94 -17.24
CA MET A 1 -19.20 52.64 -17.76
C MET A 1 -17.70 52.34 -17.62
N LYS A 2 -16.81 53.29 -17.25
CA LYS A 2 -15.36 52.98 -17.06
C LYS A 2 -14.92 52.62 -15.63
N ARG A 3 -15.76 52.89 -14.60
CA ARG A 3 -15.44 52.57 -13.19
C ARG A 3 -15.58 51.08 -12.85
N ASP A 4 -16.37 50.34 -13.62
CA ASP A 4 -16.71 48.93 -13.41
C ASP A 4 -15.52 47.97 -13.69
N LEU A 5 -14.74 48.24 -14.74
CA LEU A 5 -13.62 47.38 -15.13
C LEU A 5 -12.44 47.45 -14.16
N ALA A 6 -12.14 48.62 -13.61
CA ALA A 6 -11.03 48.79 -12.66
C ALA A 6 -11.35 48.17 -11.30
N GLU A 7 -12.59 48.34 -10.82
CA GLU A 7 -13.07 47.71 -9.58
C GLU A 7 -13.13 46.18 -9.72
N MET A 8 -13.62 45.66 -10.85
CA MET A 8 -13.58 44.24 -11.17
C MET A 8 -12.14 43.70 -11.18
N TRP A 9 -11.19 44.41 -11.78
CA TRP A 9 -9.79 43.99 -11.84
C TRP A 9 -9.12 44.00 -10.45
N ASN A 10 -9.39 45.02 -9.63
CA ASN A 10 -8.92 45.08 -8.25
C ASN A 10 -9.46 43.90 -7.43
N LEU A 11 -10.76 43.60 -7.56
CA LEU A 11 -11.38 42.45 -6.88
C LEU A 11 -10.73 41.13 -7.31
N VAL A 12 -10.45 40.94 -8.60
CA VAL A 12 -9.74 39.75 -9.11
C VAL A 12 -8.34 39.64 -8.49
N TRP A 13 -7.60 40.74 -8.40
CA TRP A 13 -6.28 40.76 -7.75
C TRP A 13 -6.35 40.46 -6.26
N GLU A 14 -7.29 41.06 -5.54
CA GLU A 14 -7.51 40.80 -4.12
C GLU A 14 -7.84 39.33 -3.87
N ILE A 15 -8.77 38.75 -4.65
CA ILE A 15 -9.09 37.31 -4.58
C ILE A 15 -7.84 36.47 -4.89
N GLY A 16 -7.08 36.81 -5.93
CA GLY A 16 -5.84 36.12 -6.29
C GLY A 16 -4.82 36.14 -5.15
N LEU A 17 -4.59 37.30 -4.53
CA LEU A 17 -3.68 37.44 -3.39
C LEU A 17 -4.17 36.67 -2.16
N LEU A 18 -5.47 36.68 -1.88
CA LEU A 18 -6.07 35.90 -0.79
C LEU A 18 -5.91 34.40 -1.02
N LEU A 19 -6.11 33.91 -2.25
CA LEU A 19 -5.88 32.51 -2.60
C LEU A 19 -4.40 32.12 -2.45
N CYS A 20 -3.47 32.97 -2.90
CA CYS A 20 -2.03 32.75 -2.71
C CYS A 20 -1.64 32.73 -1.24
N ALA A 21 -2.16 33.66 -0.43
CA ALA A 21 -1.92 33.70 1.00
C ALA A 21 -2.50 32.46 1.70
N GLY A 22 -3.73 32.06 1.35
CA GLY A 22 -4.36 30.84 1.85
C GLY A 22 -3.55 29.59 1.52
N PHE A 23 -3.09 29.45 0.27
CA PHE A 23 -2.23 28.34 -0.15
C PHE A 23 -0.89 28.36 0.60
N ALA A 24 -0.25 29.53 0.76
CA ALA A 24 0.99 29.65 1.50
C ALA A 24 0.83 29.22 2.96
N LEU A 25 -0.25 29.64 3.62
CA LEU A 25 -0.59 29.21 4.98
C LEU A 25 -0.79 27.69 5.05
N LEU A 26 -1.57 27.11 4.14
CA LEU A 26 -1.75 25.65 4.07
C LEU A 26 -0.41 24.92 3.87
N ASN A 27 0.42 25.40 2.96
CA ASN A 27 1.70 24.78 2.62
C ASN A 27 2.73 24.82 3.78
N VAL A 28 2.60 25.79 4.69
CA VAL A 28 3.48 25.95 5.87
C VAL A 28 2.94 25.20 7.08
N PHE A 29 1.63 25.29 7.35
CA PHE A 29 1.06 24.84 8.62
C PHE A 29 0.32 23.50 8.56
N ALA A 30 -0.21 23.09 7.40
CA ALA A 30 -0.93 21.82 7.32
C ALA A 30 0.06 20.64 7.34
N PRO A 31 -0.30 19.52 7.98
CA PRO A 31 0.58 18.36 8.02
C PRO A 31 0.88 17.84 6.60
N PRO A 32 2.16 17.56 6.25
CA PRO A 32 2.51 17.18 4.88
C PRO A 32 1.77 15.95 4.36
N GLN A 33 1.41 14.99 5.22
CA GLN A 33 0.66 13.79 4.85
C GLN A 33 -0.76 14.08 4.33
N ASP A 34 -1.31 15.25 4.62
CA ASP A 34 -2.65 15.68 4.18
C ASP A 34 -2.61 16.53 2.89
N LEU A 35 -1.41 16.91 2.42
CA LEU A 35 -1.23 17.79 1.27
C LEU A 35 -0.77 17.02 0.02
N PRO A 36 -1.55 16.93 -1.07
CA PRO A 36 -1.23 16.10 -2.23
C PRO A 36 0.01 16.57 -3.02
N TRP A 37 0.36 17.86 -2.95
CA TRP A 37 1.54 18.42 -3.62
C TRP A 37 2.86 18.28 -2.84
N LYS A 38 2.81 17.82 -1.57
CA LYS A 38 4.02 17.52 -0.80
C LYS A 38 4.49 16.10 -1.10
N PRO A 39 5.81 15.82 -1.11
CA PRO A 39 6.31 14.48 -1.33
C PRO A 39 5.77 13.49 -0.29
N LEU A 40 5.71 12.21 -0.68
CA LEU A 40 5.37 11.13 0.25
C LEU A 40 6.55 10.86 1.19
N ASP A 41 6.29 10.87 2.50
CA ASP A 41 7.24 10.48 3.54
C ASP A 41 6.65 9.29 4.30
N LEU A 42 7.25 8.11 4.15
CA LEU A 42 6.76 6.85 4.71
C LEU A 42 6.96 6.78 6.23
N ASN A 43 7.66 7.75 6.83
CA ASN A 43 7.81 7.88 8.28
C ASN A 43 6.69 8.72 8.92
N ARG A 44 5.84 9.36 8.12
CA ARG A 44 4.70 10.16 8.60
C ARG A 44 3.44 9.30 8.70
N PRO A 45 2.55 9.58 9.68
CA PRO A 45 1.30 8.83 9.80
C PRO A 45 0.47 8.92 8.52
N VAL A 46 -0.37 7.91 8.28
CA VAL A 46 -1.38 7.95 7.20
C VAL A 46 -2.26 9.20 7.37
N GLY A 47 -2.26 10.06 6.36
CA GLY A 47 -3.06 11.28 6.28
C GLY A 47 -4.02 11.27 5.10
N GLY A 48 -4.78 12.35 4.95
CA GLY A 48 -5.83 12.50 3.95
C GLY A 48 -5.35 12.40 2.49
N ALA A 49 -4.07 12.71 2.22
CA ALA A 49 -3.48 12.61 0.90
C ALA A 49 -2.58 11.38 0.70
N THR A 50 -2.37 10.53 1.72
CA THR A 50 -1.47 9.38 1.61
C THR A 50 -1.86 8.45 0.46
N ALA A 51 -3.14 8.10 0.34
CA ALA A 51 -3.60 7.22 -0.74
C ALA A 51 -3.34 7.82 -2.13
N ALA A 52 -3.65 9.10 -2.34
CA ALA A 52 -3.42 9.80 -3.61
C ALA A 52 -1.93 9.87 -3.97
N LYS A 53 -1.06 10.11 -2.98
CA LYS A 53 0.40 10.13 -3.18
C LYS A 53 0.98 8.76 -3.54
N VAL A 54 0.44 7.69 -2.98
CA VAL A 54 0.83 6.33 -3.36
C VAL A 54 0.33 6.01 -4.77
N ALA A 55 -0.90 6.38 -5.10
CA ALA A 55 -1.48 6.20 -6.43
C ALA A 55 -0.72 6.99 -7.51
N ALA A 56 -0.05 8.09 -7.16
CA ALA A 56 0.81 8.83 -8.09
C ALA A 56 2.04 8.03 -8.58
N PHE A 57 2.36 6.90 -7.96
CA PHE A 57 3.37 5.96 -8.45
C PHE A 57 2.80 4.86 -9.35
N GLU A 58 1.48 4.77 -9.47
CA GLU A 58 0.84 3.82 -10.39
C GLU A 58 1.06 4.33 -11.82
N VAL A 59 1.42 3.41 -12.71
CA VAL A 59 1.73 3.71 -14.10
C VAL A 59 0.76 2.96 -14.98
N ASP A 60 0.12 3.69 -15.91
CA ASP A 60 -0.76 3.08 -16.89
C ASP A 60 -0.04 2.01 -17.71
N ALA A 61 -0.77 0.93 -18.04
CA ALA A 61 -0.23 -0.16 -18.84
C ALA A 61 0.28 0.32 -20.22
N ALA A 62 -0.28 1.41 -20.75
CA ALA A 62 0.12 2.03 -22.02
C ALA A 62 1.18 3.15 -21.88
N ALA A 63 1.65 3.46 -20.66
CA ALA A 63 2.57 4.56 -20.45
C ALA A 63 3.92 4.34 -21.17
N PRO A 64 4.54 5.40 -21.71
CA PRO A 64 5.88 5.33 -22.30
C PRO A 64 6.92 4.78 -21.32
N ALA A 65 7.97 4.16 -21.84
CA ALA A 65 9.05 3.60 -21.02
C ALA A 65 9.71 4.65 -20.12
N GLU A 66 9.87 5.88 -20.61
CA GLU A 66 10.42 7.00 -19.83
C GLU A 66 9.54 7.35 -18.62
N THR A 67 8.23 7.45 -18.82
CA THR A 67 7.27 7.73 -17.73
C THR A 67 7.27 6.61 -16.69
N LEU A 68 7.31 5.36 -17.14
CA LEU A 68 7.44 4.21 -16.25
C LEU A 68 8.71 4.29 -15.41
N GLU A 69 9.85 4.60 -16.03
CA GLU A 69 11.14 4.67 -15.35
C GLU A 69 11.15 5.78 -14.31
N GLN A 70 10.68 6.98 -14.68
CA GLN A 70 10.60 8.13 -13.77
C GLN A 70 9.71 7.84 -12.56
N ALA A 71 8.53 7.27 -12.77
CA ALA A 71 7.60 6.91 -11.70
C ALA A 71 8.17 5.81 -10.79
N THR A 72 8.81 4.79 -11.37
CA THR A 72 9.44 3.70 -10.62
C THR A 72 10.59 4.21 -9.77
N GLU A 73 11.48 5.05 -10.30
CA GLU A 73 12.58 5.62 -9.54
C GLU A 73 12.13 6.60 -8.45
N ALA A 74 11.08 7.40 -8.70
CA ALA A 74 10.49 8.25 -7.67
C ALA A 74 9.95 7.41 -6.50
N CYS A 75 9.26 6.31 -6.81
CA CYS A 75 8.76 5.37 -5.81
C CYS A 75 9.90 4.67 -5.05
N MET A 76 10.92 4.18 -5.76
CA MET A 76 12.10 3.57 -5.13
C MET A 76 12.86 4.57 -4.26
N LYS A 77 12.93 5.84 -4.67
CA LYS A 77 13.50 6.91 -3.83
C LYS A 77 12.72 7.06 -2.53
N ALA A 78 11.39 7.09 -2.57
CA ALA A 78 10.57 7.18 -1.36
C ALA A 78 10.82 6.00 -0.40
N LEU A 79 10.98 4.78 -0.94
CA LEU A 79 11.37 3.60 -0.15
C LEU A 79 12.78 3.73 0.45
N ARG A 80 13.76 4.21 -0.32
CA ARG A 80 15.14 4.44 0.13
C ARG A 80 15.23 5.52 1.21
N ASP A 81 14.52 6.63 1.04
CA ASP A 81 14.42 7.72 2.03
C ASP A 81 13.80 7.21 3.35
N ALA A 82 12.95 6.19 3.27
CA ALA A 82 12.40 5.51 4.42
C ALA A 82 13.42 4.58 5.11
N GLY A 83 14.59 4.30 4.51
CA GLY A 83 15.58 3.34 5.01
C GLY A 83 15.34 1.90 4.56
N VAL A 84 14.52 1.69 3.52
CA VAL A 84 14.29 0.37 2.91
C VAL A 84 15.32 0.14 1.81
N ARG A 85 15.95 -1.04 1.81
CA ARG A 85 16.76 -1.52 0.68
C ARG A 85 15.80 -2.11 -0.35
N VAL A 86 15.57 -1.36 -1.41
CA VAL A 86 14.75 -1.77 -2.56
C VAL A 86 15.64 -1.92 -3.79
N GLU A 87 15.34 -2.92 -4.60
CA GLU A 87 16.02 -3.18 -5.87
C GLU A 87 15.01 -3.24 -7.00
N ARG A 88 15.42 -2.80 -8.20
CA ARG A 88 14.64 -2.97 -9.42
C ARG A 88 14.59 -4.46 -9.76
N ALA A 89 13.41 -4.96 -10.04
CA ALA A 89 13.21 -6.29 -10.62
C ALA A 89 12.93 -6.15 -12.12
N ALA A 90 13.15 -7.23 -12.87
CA ALA A 90 12.75 -7.26 -14.26
C ALA A 90 11.22 -7.16 -14.35
N ASP A 91 10.75 -6.29 -15.25
CA ASP A 91 9.35 -6.28 -15.65
C ASP A 91 8.99 -7.64 -16.27
N ARG A 92 7.73 -8.03 -16.12
CA ARG A 92 7.22 -9.33 -16.57
C ARG A 92 6.09 -9.13 -17.54
N ASP A 93 6.13 -9.85 -18.65
CA ASP A 93 5.05 -9.89 -19.63
C ASP A 93 4.81 -11.36 -20.00
N ASP A 94 3.77 -11.95 -19.40
CA ASP A 94 3.31 -13.30 -19.73
C ASP A 94 2.17 -13.26 -20.77
N GLY A 95 1.89 -12.10 -21.37
CA GLY A 95 0.82 -11.87 -22.33
C GLY A 95 -0.53 -11.53 -21.69
N GLY A 96 -1.44 -11.01 -22.52
CA GLY A 96 -2.80 -10.67 -22.13
C GLY A 96 -2.85 -9.64 -20.99
N PHE A 97 -3.47 -10.00 -19.87
CA PHE A 97 -3.59 -9.14 -18.70
C PHE A 97 -2.49 -9.39 -17.63
N CYS A 98 -1.54 -10.28 -17.91
CA CYS A 98 -0.53 -10.73 -16.96
C CYS A 98 0.79 -9.99 -17.19
N VAL A 99 0.74 -8.68 -16.93
CA VAL A 99 1.86 -7.76 -17.15
C VAL A 99 2.19 -7.05 -15.84
N VAL A 100 3.46 -7.11 -15.45
CA VAL A 100 4.04 -6.42 -14.29
C VAL A 100 5.06 -5.41 -14.80
N ARG A 101 4.75 -4.12 -14.66
CA ARG A 101 5.64 -3.01 -15.02
C ARG A 101 6.12 -2.29 -13.77
N GLY A 102 7.32 -1.72 -13.82
CA GLY A 102 7.88 -0.97 -12.68
C GLY A 102 8.13 -1.90 -11.48
N ALA A 103 8.55 -3.12 -11.79
CA ALA A 103 8.68 -4.20 -10.83
C ALA A 103 9.84 -3.93 -9.85
N VAL A 104 9.60 -4.12 -8.55
CA VAL A 104 10.61 -3.98 -7.51
C VAL A 104 10.60 -5.18 -6.56
N ARG A 105 11.68 -5.33 -5.80
CA ARG A 105 11.76 -6.26 -4.68
C ARG A 105 12.35 -5.55 -3.46
N ILE A 106 11.80 -5.88 -2.29
CA ILE A 106 12.35 -5.45 -1.01
C ILE A 106 13.46 -6.40 -0.61
N ALA A 107 14.70 -5.91 -0.59
CA ALA A 107 15.91 -6.67 -0.25
C ALA A 107 16.24 -6.59 1.26
N GLY A 108 15.54 -5.74 2.02
CA GLY A 108 15.63 -5.60 3.48
C GLY A 108 15.67 -4.15 3.94
N GLY A 109 16.37 -3.88 5.04
CA GLY A 109 16.45 -2.53 5.64
C GLY A 109 15.43 -2.33 6.76
N ALA A 110 14.94 -1.11 6.93
CA ALA A 110 13.98 -0.75 7.97
C ALA A 110 12.53 -1.20 7.61
N VAL A 111 12.36 -2.49 7.32
CA VAL A 111 11.08 -3.14 6.98
C VAL A 111 11.08 -4.58 7.53
N THR A 112 9.94 -5.08 7.99
CA THR A 112 9.82 -6.52 8.32
C THR A 112 10.04 -7.34 7.04
N PRO A 113 10.90 -8.37 7.03
CA PRO A 113 11.15 -9.14 5.83
C PRO A 113 9.98 -10.06 5.50
N LEU A 114 9.76 -10.26 4.19
CA LEU A 114 8.82 -11.25 3.66
C LEU A 114 9.49 -12.64 3.59
N ALA A 115 8.71 -13.68 3.83
CA ALA A 115 9.10 -15.08 3.71
C ALA A 115 8.01 -15.86 2.93
N PRO A 116 8.28 -16.38 1.72
CA PRO A 116 9.55 -16.32 0.99
C PRO A 116 10.04 -14.90 0.72
N ALA A 117 11.37 -14.74 0.66
CA ALA A 117 12.01 -13.45 0.40
C ALA A 117 12.01 -13.11 -1.09
N ASN A 118 12.38 -11.86 -1.44
CA ASN A 118 12.59 -11.40 -2.80
C ASN A 118 11.36 -11.51 -3.72
N VAL A 119 10.15 -11.41 -3.17
CA VAL A 119 8.92 -11.36 -3.98
C VAL A 119 8.92 -10.11 -4.86
N VAL A 120 8.51 -10.29 -6.12
CA VAL A 120 8.39 -9.21 -7.11
C VAL A 120 7.03 -8.55 -6.96
N MET A 121 6.98 -7.23 -6.85
CA MET A 121 5.74 -6.48 -6.77
C MET A 121 5.82 -5.17 -7.52
N GLN A 122 4.67 -4.58 -7.87
CA GLN A 122 4.66 -3.20 -8.33
C GLN A 122 5.12 -2.28 -7.19
N CYS A 123 5.86 -1.22 -7.54
CA CYS A 123 6.40 -0.31 -6.53
C CYS A 123 5.32 0.33 -5.61
N PRO A 124 4.13 0.73 -6.08
CA PRO A 124 3.04 1.18 -5.22
C PRO A 124 2.64 0.15 -4.15
N LEU A 125 2.65 -1.15 -4.45
CA LEU A 125 2.38 -2.20 -3.46
C LEU A 125 3.49 -2.25 -2.40
N ALA A 126 4.75 -2.13 -2.80
CA ALA A 126 5.88 -2.08 -1.87
C ALA A 126 5.79 -0.89 -0.92
N VAL A 127 5.37 0.27 -1.42
CA VAL A 127 5.13 1.46 -0.58
C VAL A 127 4.01 1.21 0.43
N ARG A 128 2.87 0.64 0.00
CA ARG A 128 1.75 0.29 0.91
C ARG A 128 2.22 -0.69 1.98
N TYR A 129 2.98 -1.72 1.62
CA TYR A 129 3.55 -2.68 2.56
C TYR A 129 4.46 -2.02 3.60
N VAL A 130 5.34 -1.10 3.19
CA VAL A 130 6.26 -0.42 4.12
C VAL A 130 5.51 0.50 5.09
N ILE A 131 4.49 1.23 4.61
CA ILE A 131 3.65 2.06 5.48
C ILE A 131 2.88 1.17 6.47
N TRP A 132 2.27 0.09 5.99
CA TRP A 132 1.52 -0.85 6.81
C TRP A 132 2.41 -1.54 7.85
N ASP A 133 3.60 -1.99 7.46
CA ASP A 133 4.57 -2.60 8.36
C ASP A 133 4.89 -1.67 9.55
N ARG A 134 5.24 -0.43 9.25
CA ARG A 134 5.70 0.54 10.25
C ARG A 134 4.59 1.02 11.17
N GLN A 135 3.41 1.28 10.61
CA GLN A 135 2.35 2.00 11.30
C GLN A 135 1.26 1.07 11.85
N VAL A 136 1.23 -0.17 11.39
CA VAL A 136 0.21 -1.15 11.77
C VAL A 136 0.87 -2.41 12.33
N LEU A 137 1.65 -3.13 11.51
CA LEU A 137 2.15 -4.46 11.87
C LEU A 137 3.03 -4.43 13.12
N ARG A 138 4.10 -3.63 13.11
CA ARG A 138 5.03 -3.58 14.25
C ARG A 138 4.38 -3.03 15.52
N PRO A 139 3.62 -1.91 15.49
CA PRO A 139 2.89 -1.46 16.66
C PRO A 139 1.91 -2.51 17.20
N ALA A 140 1.11 -3.15 16.32
CA ALA A 140 0.17 -4.18 16.75
C ALA A 140 0.90 -5.39 17.38
N ALA A 141 2.04 -5.80 16.81
CA ALA A 141 2.83 -6.91 17.35
C ALA A 141 3.40 -6.56 18.74
N ARG A 142 3.91 -5.35 18.93
CA ARG A 142 4.36 -4.88 20.25
C ARG A 142 3.21 -4.82 21.25
N ASP A 143 2.09 -4.22 20.87
CA ASP A 143 0.98 -3.93 21.78
C ASP A 143 0.23 -5.21 22.19
N GLU A 144 -0.08 -6.09 21.23
CA GLU A 144 -0.90 -7.28 21.48
C GLU A 144 -0.06 -8.51 21.84
N MET A 145 1.16 -8.60 21.31
CA MET A 145 2.01 -9.78 21.49
C MET A 145 3.24 -9.50 22.36
N GLY A 146 3.64 -8.25 22.59
CA GLY A 146 4.83 -7.94 23.39
C GLY A 146 6.17 -8.26 22.69
N SER A 147 6.16 -8.51 21.38
CA SER A 147 7.37 -8.77 20.60
C SER A 147 7.29 -8.14 19.21
N GLU A 148 8.44 -7.75 18.68
CA GLU A 148 8.56 -7.29 17.29
C GLU A 148 8.35 -8.45 16.30
N PRO A 149 7.84 -8.18 15.09
CA PRO A 149 7.84 -9.16 14.02
C PRO A 149 9.27 -9.43 13.53
N ALA A 150 9.57 -10.70 13.32
CA ALA A 150 10.80 -11.18 12.71
C ALA A 150 10.64 -11.34 11.18
N ARG A 151 9.47 -11.78 10.72
CA ARG A 151 9.13 -11.94 9.29
C ARG A 151 7.62 -12.08 9.09
N VAL A 152 7.16 -11.75 7.89
CA VAL A 152 5.79 -12.00 7.42
C VAL A 152 5.80 -13.20 6.48
N LEU A 153 5.08 -14.27 6.84
CA LEU A 153 4.88 -15.42 5.96
C LEU A 153 3.83 -15.07 4.91
N ASN A 154 4.11 -15.34 3.65
CA ASN A 154 3.23 -14.98 2.53
C ASN A 154 3.15 -16.08 1.47
N TYR A 155 2.08 -16.06 0.68
CA TYR A 155 1.89 -16.95 -0.48
C TYR A 155 2.32 -16.31 -1.80
N GLY A 156 3.00 -15.17 -1.74
CA GLY A 156 3.52 -14.44 -2.87
C GLY A 156 2.61 -13.30 -3.33
N THR A 157 3.06 -12.67 -4.41
CA THR A 157 2.47 -11.45 -4.96
C THR A 157 1.96 -11.64 -6.38
N TYR A 158 2.53 -12.59 -7.13
CA TYR A 158 2.21 -12.82 -8.53
C TYR A 158 1.51 -14.16 -8.77
N SER A 159 0.37 -14.11 -9.46
CA SER A 159 -0.34 -15.26 -10.01
C SER A 159 -1.22 -14.79 -11.16
N CYS A 160 -0.89 -15.22 -12.39
CA CYS A 160 -1.62 -14.87 -13.60
C CYS A 160 -2.99 -15.56 -13.63
N ARG A 161 -4.03 -14.88 -13.13
CA ARG A 161 -5.42 -15.38 -13.12
C ARG A 161 -6.45 -14.25 -13.06
N ARG A 162 -7.68 -14.56 -13.43
CA ARG A 162 -8.85 -13.70 -13.16
C ARG A 162 -9.31 -13.85 -11.72
N ILE A 163 -10.19 -12.95 -11.27
CA ILE A 163 -10.78 -13.09 -9.95
C ILE A 163 -11.58 -14.37 -9.82
N TYR A 164 -11.64 -14.91 -8.60
CA TYR A 164 -12.28 -16.18 -8.28
C TYR A 164 -11.77 -17.37 -9.11
N GLY A 165 -10.64 -17.24 -9.82
CA GLY A 165 -10.14 -18.25 -10.75
C GLY A 165 -11.01 -18.43 -11.99
N SER A 166 -11.86 -17.44 -12.31
CA SER A 166 -12.81 -17.51 -13.42
C SER A 166 -12.11 -17.74 -14.76
N GLN A 167 -12.73 -18.58 -15.60
CA GLN A 167 -12.35 -18.80 -17.00
C GLN A 167 -13.13 -17.90 -17.96
N ASP A 168 -14.11 -17.13 -17.46
CA ASP A 168 -14.87 -16.17 -18.26
C ASP A 168 -13.95 -15.02 -18.69
N GLU A 169 -13.82 -14.79 -20.00
CA GLU A 169 -13.00 -13.71 -20.56
C GLU A 169 -13.51 -12.31 -20.20
N GLY A 170 -14.81 -12.18 -19.92
CA GLY A 170 -15.43 -10.94 -19.43
C GLY A 170 -15.11 -10.65 -17.97
N GLU A 171 -14.62 -11.64 -17.22
CA GLU A 171 -14.27 -11.45 -15.81
C GLU A 171 -12.94 -10.71 -15.67
N ARG A 172 -12.86 -9.81 -14.70
CA ARG A 172 -11.70 -8.93 -14.56
C ARG A 172 -10.45 -9.68 -14.05
N PRO A 173 -9.24 -9.23 -14.43
CA PRO A 173 -8.00 -9.72 -13.85
C PRO A 173 -7.95 -9.58 -12.32
N SER A 174 -7.28 -10.52 -11.65
CA SER A 174 -6.84 -10.34 -10.27
C SER A 174 -5.67 -9.37 -10.19
N GLU A 175 -5.54 -8.63 -9.09
CA GLU A 175 -4.36 -7.80 -8.85
C GLU A 175 -3.06 -8.63 -8.70
N HIS A 176 -3.17 -9.92 -8.39
CA HIS A 176 -2.03 -10.85 -8.47
C HIS A 176 -1.48 -11.00 -9.89
N ALA A 177 -2.30 -10.85 -10.94
CA ALA A 177 -1.81 -10.93 -12.32
C ALA A 177 -0.88 -9.76 -12.67
N ARG A 178 -0.87 -8.71 -11.83
CA ARG A 178 -0.04 -7.51 -11.97
C ARG A 178 1.02 -7.39 -10.88
N ALA A 179 1.13 -8.37 -9.98
CA ALA A 179 1.93 -8.27 -8.75
C ALA A 179 1.58 -7.03 -7.90
N ASN A 180 0.29 -6.66 -7.89
CA ASN A 180 -0.29 -5.56 -7.11
C ASN A 180 -1.15 -6.08 -5.94
N ALA A 181 -0.91 -7.33 -5.52
CA ALA A 181 -1.52 -7.95 -4.36
C ALA A 181 -0.48 -8.75 -3.56
N LEU A 182 -0.75 -8.97 -2.28
CA LEU A 182 0.05 -9.80 -1.39
C LEU A 182 -0.89 -10.64 -0.51
N ASP A 183 -0.61 -11.94 -0.43
CA ASP A 183 -1.35 -12.85 0.46
C ASP A 183 -0.53 -13.11 1.73
N VAL A 184 -0.94 -12.56 2.87
CA VAL A 184 -0.26 -12.69 4.17
C VAL A 184 -0.83 -13.87 4.94
N ALA A 185 -0.02 -14.91 5.13
CA ALA A 185 -0.42 -16.15 5.79
C ALA A 185 -0.21 -16.12 7.31
N ALA A 186 0.89 -15.52 7.77
CA ALA A 186 1.24 -15.48 9.19
C ALA A 186 2.29 -14.40 9.50
N VAL A 187 2.50 -14.15 10.79
CA VAL A 187 3.61 -13.32 11.28
C VAL A 187 4.41 -14.12 12.30
N THR A 188 5.71 -14.29 12.05
CA THR A 188 6.63 -14.86 13.04
C THR A 188 7.26 -13.72 13.81
N LEU A 189 7.23 -13.79 15.14
CA LEU A 189 7.80 -12.82 16.06
C LEU A 189 9.25 -13.14 16.40
N LYS A 190 9.99 -12.15 16.93
CA LYS A 190 11.38 -12.32 17.35
C LYS A 190 11.59 -13.31 18.49
N ASP A 191 10.57 -13.56 19.29
CA ASP A 191 10.59 -14.59 20.35
C ASP A 191 10.25 -16.01 19.86
N GLY A 192 10.06 -16.19 18.55
CA GLY A 192 9.83 -17.49 17.92
C GLY A 192 8.37 -17.88 17.76
N ARG A 193 7.42 -17.16 18.38
CA ARG A 193 5.99 -17.42 18.16
C ARG A 193 5.61 -17.10 16.72
N THR A 194 4.72 -17.90 16.14
CA THR A 194 4.11 -17.62 14.83
C THR A 194 2.62 -17.51 15.02
N ILE A 195 2.05 -16.41 14.53
CA ILE A 195 0.62 -16.14 14.57
C ILE A 195 0.10 -16.33 13.15
N SER A 196 -0.61 -17.42 12.92
CA SER A 196 -1.11 -17.79 11.60
C SER A 196 -2.55 -17.31 11.42
N VAL A 197 -2.90 -16.86 10.22
CA VAL A 197 -4.30 -16.49 9.92
C VAL A 197 -5.20 -17.73 10.02
N LEU A 198 -4.72 -18.90 9.60
CA LEU A 198 -5.50 -20.12 9.65
C LEU A 198 -5.90 -20.53 11.07
N ASP A 199 -4.95 -20.51 12.01
CA ASP A 199 -5.14 -21.10 13.33
C ASP A 199 -5.61 -20.05 14.35
N ASP A 200 -5.11 -18.81 14.25
CA ASP A 200 -5.25 -17.82 15.31
C ASP A 200 -6.35 -16.78 15.05
N TRP A 201 -6.97 -16.77 13.85
CA TRP A 201 -7.98 -15.75 13.50
C TRP A 201 -9.13 -15.69 14.50
N ARG A 202 -9.69 -16.84 14.90
CA ARG A 202 -10.81 -16.93 15.86
C ARG A 202 -10.37 -16.89 17.32
N GLY A 203 -9.07 -16.88 17.58
CA GLY A 203 -8.51 -16.86 18.94
C GLY A 203 -8.60 -18.22 19.66
N GLU A 204 -8.83 -19.29 18.90
CA GLU A 204 -8.86 -20.68 19.37
C GLU A 204 -7.50 -21.38 19.16
N GLY A 205 -6.61 -20.79 18.36
CA GLY A 205 -5.27 -21.28 18.06
C GLY A 205 -4.23 -21.01 19.16
N PRO A 206 -2.95 -21.37 18.91
CA PRO A 206 -1.87 -21.27 19.89
C PRO A 206 -1.61 -19.86 20.43
N ALA A 207 -1.89 -18.81 19.66
CA ALA A 207 -1.74 -17.42 20.09
C ALA A 207 -2.95 -16.90 20.89
N GLY A 208 -4.03 -17.68 20.96
CA GLY A 208 -5.26 -17.39 21.70
C GLY A 208 -5.90 -16.07 21.30
N GLN A 209 -6.65 -15.48 22.25
CA GLN A 209 -7.37 -14.22 22.02
C GLN A 209 -6.44 -13.04 21.69
N SER A 210 -5.20 -13.04 22.18
CA SER A 210 -4.22 -12.00 21.81
C SER A 210 -3.80 -12.11 20.35
N GLY A 211 -3.59 -13.33 19.84
CA GLY A 211 -3.33 -13.56 18.41
C GLY A 211 -4.48 -13.08 17.53
N SER A 212 -5.72 -13.39 17.92
CA SER A 212 -6.91 -12.90 17.21
C SER A 212 -6.98 -11.37 17.18
N ARG A 213 -6.83 -10.69 18.34
CA ARG A 213 -6.81 -9.21 18.39
C ARG A 213 -5.68 -8.62 17.53
N PHE A 214 -4.50 -9.23 17.58
CA PHE A 214 -3.38 -8.85 16.73
C PHE A 214 -3.74 -8.92 15.24
N LEU A 215 -4.28 -10.05 14.76
CA LEU A 215 -4.64 -10.23 13.35
C LEU A 215 -5.76 -9.27 12.91
N HIS A 216 -6.77 -9.04 13.75
CA HIS A 216 -7.84 -8.09 13.45
C HIS A 216 -7.31 -6.64 13.39
N ARG A 217 -6.43 -6.25 14.30
CA ARG A 217 -5.78 -4.92 14.27
C ARG A 217 -4.90 -4.73 13.04
N VAL A 218 -4.18 -5.79 12.65
CA VAL A 218 -3.39 -5.86 11.43
C VAL A 218 -4.26 -5.69 10.18
N ARG A 219 -5.43 -6.35 10.15
CA ARG A 219 -6.45 -6.22 9.10
C ARG A 219 -7.10 -4.82 9.06
N ASP A 220 -7.52 -4.29 10.20
CA ASP A 220 -8.10 -2.95 10.30
C ASP A 220 -7.16 -1.87 9.77
N GLY A 221 -5.88 -1.95 10.15
CA GLY A 221 -4.88 -1.03 9.64
C GLY A 221 -4.59 -1.23 8.15
N ALA A 222 -4.68 -2.44 7.61
CA ALA A 222 -4.57 -2.71 6.18
C ALA A 222 -5.68 -2.00 5.39
N CYS A 223 -6.91 -1.99 5.90
CA CYS A 223 -8.05 -1.37 5.21
C CYS A 223 -7.93 0.16 5.02
N ARG A 224 -6.97 0.81 5.69
CA ARG A 224 -6.69 2.24 5.50
C ARG A 224 -5.65 2.51 4.40
N LEU A 225 -4.98 1.47 3.91
CA LEU A 225 -3.82 1.56 3.01
C LEU A 225 -3.99 0.78 1.71
N PHE A 226 -4.70 -0.34 1.79
CA PHE A 226 -5.04 -1.21 0.68
C PHE A 226 -6.51 -0.99 0.33
N SER A 227 -6.81 -1.09 -0.96
CA SER A 227 -8.18 -0.91 -1.44
C SER A 227 -9.01 -2.14 -1.15
N THR A 228 -8.45 -3.32 -1.37
CA THR A 228 -9.08 -4.59 -1.03
C THR A 228 -8.34 -5.26 0.11
N VAL A 229 -9.09 -5.69 1.12
CA VAL A 229 -8.62 -6.57 2.20
C VAL A 229 -9.66 -7.68 2.36
N LEU A 230 -9.28 -8.91 2.05
CA LEU A 230 -10.15 -10.09 2.21
C LEU A 230 -9.58 -11.01 3.29
N THR A 231 -10.46 -11.48 4.16
CA THR A 231 -10.13 -12.25 5.36
C THR A 231 -10.83 -13.61 5.38
N PRO A 232 -10.55 -14.46 6.39
CA PRO A 232 -11.38 -15.65 6.65
C PRO A 232 -12.88 -15.36 6.80
N ASP A 233 -13.27 -14.14 7.20
CA ASP A 233 -14.67 -13.76 7.36
C ASP A 233 -15.34 -13.39 6.02
N TYR A 234 -14.55 -13.16 4.97
CA TYR A 234 -15.07 -12.88 3.64
C TYR A 234 -15.58 -14.15 2.94
N ASN A 235 -14.73 -15.18 2.82
CA ASN A 235 -15.11 -16.49 2.28
C ASN A 235 -14.04 -17.58 2.56
N ALA A 236 -14.38 -18.83 2.23
CA ALA A 236 -13.52 -19.99 2.43
C ALA A 236 -12.17 -19.94 1.67
N ALA A 237 -12.09 -19.21 0.54
CA ALA A 237 -10.83 -19.10 -0.21
C ALA A 237 -9.77 -18.29 0.56
N HIS A 238 -10.19 -17.44 1.50
CA HIS A 238 -9.30 -16.61 2.32
C HIS A 238 -9.20 -17.13 3.76
N ALA A 239 -9.58 -18.38 4.02
CA ALA A 239 -9.56 -18.97 5.36
C ALA A 239 -8.16 -19.02 6.01
N ASN A 240 -7.09 -18.95 5.21
CA ASN A 240 -5.72 -19.14 5.68
C ASN A 240 -4.78 -17.95 5.37
N HIS A 241 -5.30 -16.82 4.91
CA HIS A 241 -4.49 -15.62 4.65
C HIS A 241 -5.33 -14.34 4.62
N LEU A 242 -4.65 -13.20 4.76
CA LEU A 242 -5.17 -11.90 4.39
C LEU A 242 -4.77 -11.61 2.94
N HIS A 243 -5.73 -11.43 2.05
CA HIS A 243 -5.47 -10.90 0.71
C HIS A 243 -5.53 -9.38 0.77
N ILE A 244 -4.44 -8.70 0.41
CA ILE A 244 -4.36 -7.24 0.38
C ILE A 244 -3.91 -6.75 -1.00
N ASP A 245 -4.68 -5.84 -1.60
CA ASP A 245 -4.39 -5.32 -2.95
C ASP A 245 -4.54 -3.79 -3.10
N GLY A 246 -3.89 -3.27 -4.14
CA GLY A 246 -3.90 -1.86 -4.52
C GLY A 246 -4.85 -1.52 -5.66
N ALA A 247 -5.95 -2.25 -5.87
CA ALA A 247 -6.88 -1.94 -6.96
C ALA A 247 -7.50 -0.53 -6.82
N SER A 248 -8.02 0.05 -7.90
CA SER A 248 -8.77 1.33 -7.85
C SER A 248 -10.17 1.20 -7.20
N ARG A 249 -10.59 -0.02 -6.91
CA ARG A 249 -11.86 -0.41 -6.28
C ARG A 249 -11.52 -1.26 -5.06
N GLY A 250 -12.42 -1.30 -4.09
CA GLY A 250 -12.09 -1.89 -2.82
C GLY A 250 -13.25 -2.48 -2.06
N VAL A 251 -12.91 -3.46 -1.24
CA VAL A 251 -13.77 -4.00 -0.19
C VAL A 251 -12.87 -4.38 0.98
N CYS A 252 -13.28 -4.03 2.19
CA CYS A 252 -12.62 -4.42 3.41
C CYS A 252 -13.57 -5.35 4.18
N ARG A 253 -13.26 -6.64 4.19
CA ARG A 253 -14.08 -7.71 4.78
C ARG A 253 -13.18 -8.75 5.41
#